data_AF-A0A0H4WWA1-F1
#
_entry.id   AF-A0A0H4WWA1-F1
#
_cell.length_a   1.000
_cell.length_b   1.000
_cell.length_c   1.000
_cell.angle_alpha   90.00
_cell.angle_beta   90.00
_cell.angle_gamma   90.00
#
_symmetry.space_group_name_H-M   'P 1'
#
loop_
_entity.id
_entity.type
_entity.pdbx_description
1 polymer ?
#
loop_
_entity_poly.entity_id
_entity_poly.type
_entity_poly.pdbx_seq_one_letter_code
_entity_poly.pdbx_strand_id
1 'polypeptide(L)'
;MSQGKKILMVTFAVSLLVALMAVVITGLAPMGWMRTTNVGPLPELAAVQAQWSSLDACEVEYGARKRLGGKWMLGSRETAYVTPCGSSYRVFVSVPPERQVDGVAFDMTRSSVNAPWKILVVKEKTSFPALKNSLEQLAPHLLTQYPIERQRDADLDARWARERAEKKEAERTLKEAAKNSYPE
;
A
#
# COMPACT_ATOMS: atom_id res chain seq x y z
N MET A 1 -45.63 -53.68 25.52
CA MET A 1 -46.08 -52.31 25.88
C MET A 1 -45.05 -51.71 26.83
N SER A 2 -44.71 -50.43 26.65
CA SER A 2 -43.83 -49.54 27.48
C SER A 2 -42.32 -49.84 27.50
N GLN A 3 -41.45 -49.06 26.82
CA GLN A 3 -40.90 -47.72 27.18
C GLN A 3 -39.94 -47.80 28.38
N GLY A 4 -38.62 -47.59 28.25
CA GLY A 4 -37.93 -46.30 27.99
C GLY A 4 -37.14 -45.96 29.27
N LYS A 5 -35.91 -45.43 29.35
CA LYS A 5 -35.00 -44.67 28.49
C LYS A 5 -33.58 -45.03 28.97
N LYS A 6 -32.65 -45.33 28.07
CA LYS A 6 -31.20 -45.23 28.37
C LYS A 6 -30.67 -44.03 27.61
N ILE A 7 -30.31 -43.00 28.36
CA ILE A 7 -29.57 -41.84 27.89
C ILE A 7 -28.15 -42.33 27.61
N LEU A 8 -27.72 -42.30 26.35
CA LEU A 8 -26.30 -42.27 26.01
C LEU A 8 -26.10 -41.11 25.04
N MET A 9 -25.44 -40.06 25.55
CA MET A 9 -24.99 -38.91 24.80
C MET A 9 -24.19 -39.36 23.58
N VAL A 10 -24.68 -39.03 22.38
CA VAL A 10 -23.87 -39.07 21.17
C VAL A 10 -23.20 -37.69 21.04
N THR A 11 -21.98 -37.59 21.57
CA THR A 11 -21.08 -36.48 21.28
C THR A 11 -20.60 -36.63 19.84
N PHE A 12 -21.25 -35.94 18.91
CA PHE A 12 -20.77 -35.79 17.54
C PHE A 12 -19.53 -34.90 17.52
N ALA A 13 -18.37 -35.53 17.67
CA ALA A 13 -17.11 -35.00 17.19
C ALA A 13 -17.09 -35.15 15.66
N VAL A 14 -17.40 -34.08 14.94
CA VAL A 14 -17.10 -33.98 13.52
C VAL A 14 -16.20 -32.78 13.31
N SER A 15 -14.91 -33.11 13.28
CA SER A 15 -13.80 -32.32 12.79
C SER A 15 -14.12 -31.71 11.42
N LEU A 16 -14.41 -30.41 11.39
CA LEU A 16 -14.21 -29.64 10.16
C LEU A 16 -12.72 -29.27 10.07
N LEU A 17 -11.95 -30.20 9.53
CA LEU A 17 -10.71 -29.89 8.83
C LEU A 17 -11.08 -29.02 7.62
N VAL A 18 -11.10 -27.70 7.82
CA VAL A 18 -11.18 -26.75 6.70
C VAL A 18 -9.83 -26.79 6.00
N ALA A 19 -9.85 -27.41 4.82
CA ALA A 19 -8.72 -27.53 3.93
C ALA A 19 -7.99 -26.19 3.77
N LEU A 20 -6.68 -26.21 4.04
CA LEU A 20 -5.68 -25.24 3.61
C LEU A 20 -5.58 -25.26 2.07
N MET A 21 -6.64 -24.84 1.39
CA MET A 21 -6.57 -24.50 -0.02
C MET A 21 -6.28 -23.01 -0.06
N ALA A 22 -5.00 -22.65 -0.23
CA ALA A 22 -4.59 -21.29 -0.52
C ALA A 22 -5.27 -20.85 -1.83
N VAL A 23 -6.45 -20.25 -1.72
CA VAL A 23 -7.16 -19.67 -2.87
C VAL A 23 -6.37 -18.44 -3.29
N VAL A 24 -5.47 -18.66 -4.25
CA VAL A 24 -4.77 -17.60 -4.95
C VAL A 24 -5.78 -16.93 -5.89
N ILE A 25 -6.49 -15.93 -5.37
CA ILE A 25 -7.43 -15.14 -6.17
C ILE A 25 -6.62 -14.25 -7.10
N THR A 26 -6.61 -14.57 -8.38
CA THR A 26 -6.12 -13.67 -9.44
C THR A 26 -7.09 -12.50 -9.56
N GLY A 27 -6.77 -11.39 -8.88
CA GLY A 27 -7.52 -10.14 -9.01
C GLY A 27 -6.93 -9.27 -10.13
N LEU A 28 -7.79 -8.76 -11.02
CA LEU A 28 -7.46 -7.64 -11.89
C LEU A 28 -7.39 -6.37 -11.04
N ALA A 29 -6.17 -5.92 -10.73
CA ALA A 29 -5.93 -4.62 -10.13
C ALA A 29 -6.24 -3.50 -11.16
N PRO A 30 -6.52 -2.26 -10.73
CA PRO A 30 -7.06 -1.19 -11.58
C PRO A 30 -6.09 -0.61 -12.63
N MET A 31 -5.01 -1.32 -12.98
CA MET A 31 -4.01 -0.86 -13.95
C MET A 31 -3.66 -1.94 -14.97
N GLY A 32 -4.26 -1.81 -16.17
CA GLY A 32 -3.72 -2.26 -17.46
C GLY A 32 -3.04 -3.63 -17.54
N TRP A 33 -3.82 -4.68 -17.80
CA TRP A 33 -3.43 -5.86 -18.59
C TRP A 33 -2.26 -6.75 -18.09
N MET A 34 -1.82 -6.65 -16.84
CA MET A 34 -0.96 -7.68 -16.22
C MET A 34 -1.76 -8.61 -15.30
N ARG A 35 -1.52 -9.91 -15.41
CA ARG A 35 -1.99 -10.91 -14.43
C ARG A 35 -1.14 -10.83 -13.18
N THR A 36 -1.37 -9.82 -12.35
CA THR A 36 -0.84 -9.83 -10.99
C THR A 36 -1.54 -10.91 -10.18
N THR A 37 -0.77 -11.61 -9.37
CA THR A 37 -1.29 -12.66 -8.50
C THR A 37 -1.28 -12.19 -7.07
N ASN A 38 -2.40 -12.32 -6.36
CA ASN A 38 -2.45 -12.07 -4.93
C ASN A 38 -1.82 -13.23 -4.17
N VAL A 39 -0.65 -13.00 -3.58
CA VAL A 39 0.07 -13.95 -2.72
C VAL A 39 -0.09 -13.63 -1.24
N GLY A 40 -0.81 -12.55 -0.89
CA GLY A 40 -1.06 -12.13 0.49
C GLY A 40 -1.66 -13.20 1.42
N PRO A 41 -2.56 -14.09 0.96
CA PRO A 41 -3.12 -15.16 1.80
C PRO A 41 -2.18 -16.32 2.13
N LEU A 42 -0.93 -16.33 1.63
CA LEU A 42 0.00 -17.41 1.90
C LEU A 42 0.37 -17.46 3.40
N PRO A 43 0.33 -18.64 4.06
CA PRO A 43 0.66 -18.78 5.48
C PRO A 43 2.05 -18.24 5.83
N GLU A 44 3.02 -18.39 4.93
CA GLU A 44 4.40 -17.93 5.11
C GLU A 44 4.53 -16.40 5.17
N LEU A 45 3.51 -15.67 4.72
CA LEU A 45 3.41 -14.21 4.80
C LEU A 45 2.53 -13.74 5.96
N ALA A 46 1.98 -14.63 6.80
CA ALA A 46 1.10 -14.21 7.91
C ALA A 46 1.82 -13.29 8.93
N ALA A 47 3.07 -13.60 9.26
CA ALA A 47 3.88 -12.75 10.13
C ALA A 47 4.17 -11.38 9.49
N VAL A 48 4.44 -11.37 8.19
CA VAL A 48 4.60 -10.13 7.41
C VAL A 48 3.29 -9.32 7.44
N GLN A 49 2.15 -9.93 7.12
CA GLN A 49 0.84 -9.28 7.19
C GLN A 49 0.59 -8.60 8.55
N ALA A 50 0.95 -9.26 9.64
CA ALA A 50 0.83 -8.70 10.98
C ALA A 50 1.73 -7.48 11.19
N GLN A 51 2.98 -7.51 10.74
CA GLN A 51 3.90 -6.36 10.81
C GLN A 51 3.34 -5.14 10.04
N TRP A 52 2.79 -5.36 8.86
CA TRP A 52 2.27 -4.29 8.00
C TRP A 52 0.88 -3.77 8.42
N SER A 53 0.21 -4.41 9.39
CA SER A 53 -1.16 -4.07 9.79
C SER A 53 -1.29 -2.67 10.37
N SER A 54 -0.27 -2.19 11.09
CA SER A 54 -0.23 -0.90 11.78
C SER A 54 0.13 0.29 10.88
N LEU A 55 0.59 0.04 9.65
CA LEU A 55 0.93 1.11 8.73
C LEU A 55 -0.34 1.85 8.32
N ASP A 56 -0.48 3.16 8.57
CA ASP A 56 -1.67 3.94 8.17
C ASP A 56 -1.69 4.29 6.66
N ALA A 57 -1.81 3.26 5.82
CA ALA A 57 -1.83 3.37 4.36
C ALA A 57 -2.79 2.36 3.74
N CYS A 58 -3.25 2.60 2.51
CA CYS A 58 -4.10 1.67 1.76
C CYS A 58 -3.43 1.13 0.50
N GLU A 59 -2.36 1.77 0.04
CA GLU A 59 -1.55 1.31 -1.09
C GLU A 59 -0.07 1.48 -0.76
N VAL A 60 0.73 0.47 -1.11
CA VAL A 60 2.19 0.55 -1.11
C VAL A 60 2.68 -0.01 -2.44
N GLU A 61 3.45 0.78 -3.18
CA GLU A 61 4.08 0.35 -4.44
C GLU A 61 5.60 0.37 -4.27
N TYR A 62 6.25 -0.74 -4.61
CA TYR A 62 7.71 -0.89 -4.56
C TYR A 62 8.25 -1.52 -5.84
N GLY A 63 9.39 -1.03 -6.32
CA GLY A 63 10.01 -1.51 -7.56
C GLY A 63 9.20 -1.12 -8.82
N ALA A 64 8.57 0.05 -8.79
CA ALA A 64 7.56 0.56 -9.76
C ALA A 64 7.78 0.06 -11.20
N ARG A 65 6.86 -0.70 -11.76
CA ARG A 65 7.07 -1.37 -13.05
C ARG A 65 6.81 -0.39 -14.21
N LYS A 66 7.84 -0.03 -14.98
CA LYS A 66 7.69 0.83 -16.18
C LYS A 66 7.64 -0.01 -17.45
N ARG A 67 6.68 0.29 -18.33
CA ARG A 67 6.67 -0.22 -19.71
C ARG A 67 7.49 0.74 -20.58
N LEU A 68 8.64 0.29 -21.06
CA LEU A 68 9.44 1.03 -22.02
C LEU A 68 9.61 0.18 -23.28
N GLY A 69 9.17 0.68 -24.44
CA GLY A 69 9.32 -0.02 -25.72
C GLY A 69 8.71 -1.43 -25.77
N GLY A 70 7.60 -1.66 -25.06
CA GLY A 70 6.95 -2.97 -24.99
C GLY A 70 7.59 -3.98 -24.02
N LYS A 71 8.77 -3.66 -23.45
CA LYS A 71 9.38 -4.44 -22.36
C LYS A 71 9.07 -3.80 -21.02
N TRP A 72 8.70 -4.65 -20.07
CA TRP A 72 8.48 -4.24 -18.69
C TRP A 72 9.79 -4.32 -17.93
N MET A 73 10.20 -3.20 -17.35
CA MET A 73 11.37 -3.11 -16.48
C MET A 73 10.90 -2.88 -15.04
N LEU A 74 11.60 -3.52 -14.09
CA LEU A 74 11.52 -3.15 -12.69
C LEU A 74 12.02 -1.71 -12.58
N GLY A 75 11.27 -0.84 -11.92
CA GLY A 75 11.67 0.56 -11.76
C GLY A 75 12.51 0.76 -10.52
N SER A 76 12.46 1.97 -9.97
CA SER A 76 13.32 2.36 -8.88
C SER A 76 13.06 1.50 -7.64
N ARG A 77 14.16 0.98 -7.08
CA ARG A 77 14.22 0.26 -5.80
C ARG A 77 14.57 1.19 -4.65
N GLU A 78 14.89 2.44 -4.97
CA GLU A 78 15.30 3.48 -4.03
C GLU A 78 14.11 4.17 -3.39
N THR A 79 12.88 3.90 -3.85
CA THR A 79 11.69 4.57 -3.36
C THR A 79 10.53 3.60 -3.25
N ALA A 80 9.84 3.66 -2.10
CA ALA A 80 8.53 3.10 -1.91
C ALA A 80 7.50 4.24 -1.98
N TYR A 81 6.42 4.01 -2.72
CA TYR A 81 5.28 4.93 -2.76
C TYR A 81 4.24 4.43 -1.78
N VAL A 82 3.75 5.31 -0.91
CA VAL A 82 2.76 4.97 0.10
C VAL A 82 1.57 5.92 -0.05
N THR A 83 0.39 5.36 -0.31
CA THR A 83 -0.86 6.13 -0.41
C THR A 83 -1.65 5.97 0.89
N PRO A 84 -1.92 7.06 1.63
CA PRO A 84 -2.80 7.02 2.80
C PRO A 84 -4.20 6.53 2.46
N CYS A 85 -4.87 5.87 3.41
CA CYS A 85 -6.28 5.53 3.22
C CYS A 85 -7.13 6.79 3.08
N GLY A 86 -8.01 6.82 2.06
CA GLY A 86 -8.88 7.97 1.79
C GLY A 86 -8.20 9.14 1.05
N SER A 87 -6.96 8.96 0.61
CA SER A 87 -6.23 9.94 -0.21
C SER A 87 -5.83 9.33 -1.56
N SER A 88 -5.70 10.18 -2.58
CA SER A 88 -5.04 9.84 -3.85
C SER A 88 -3.59 10.34 -3.90
N TYR A 89 -3.16 11.10 -2.89
CA TYR A 89 -1.80 11.63 -2.78
C TYR A 89 -0.83 10.54 -2.36
N ARG A 90 0.32 10.46 -3.05
CA ARG A 90 1.38 9.47 -2.78
C ARG A 90 2.50 10.14 -2.00
N VAL A 91 2.84 9.56 -0.85
CA VAL A 91 4.02 9.91 -0.05
C VAL A 91 5.20 9.08 -0.54
N PHE A 92 6.35 9.73 -0.73
CA PHE A 92 7.56 9.09 -1.20
C PHE A 92 8.45 8.76 -0.02
N VAL A 93 8.82 7.49 0.14
CA VAL A 93 9.72 7.06 1.20
C VAL A 93 10.98 6.49 0.57
N SER A 94 12.12 7.14 0.82
CA SER A 94 13.43 6.67 0.35
C SER A 94 13.79 5.36 1.03
N VAL A 95 14.27 4.38 0.24
CA VAL A 95 14.68 3.06 0.71
C VAL A 95 16.20 2.99 0.71
N PRO A 96 16.84 2.80 1.87
CA PRO A 96 18.29 2.79 1.96
C PRO A 96 18.88 1.54 1.27
N PRO A 97 20.10 1.62 0.69
CA PRO A 97 20.68 0.56 -0.14
C PRO A 97 20.69 -0.82 0.51
N GLU A 98 20.90 -0.90 1.82
CA GLU A 98 20.98 -2.15 2.59
C GLU A 98 19.65 -2.90 2.65
N ARG A 99 18.54 -2.21 2.35
CA ARG A 99 17.18 -2.75 2.32
C ARG A 99 16.63 -2.95 0.91
N GLN A 100 17.43 -2.68 -0.12
CA GLN A 100 17.01 -2.82 -1.51
C GLN A 100 17.24 -4.26 -1.95
N VAL A 101 16.18 -4.91 -2.45
CA VAL A 101 16.25 -6.28 -2.97
C VAL A 101 16.12 -6.26 -4.49
N ASP A 102 17.09 -6.86 -5.18
CA ASP A 102 17.07 -7.00 -6.64
C ASP A 102 15.91 -7.88 -7.10
N GLY A 103 15.38 -7.60 -8.30
CA GLY A 103 14.40 -8.48 -8.93
C GLY A 103 13.00 -8.44 -8.30
N VAL A 104 12.73 -7.52 -7.38
CA VAL A 104 11.45 -7.45 -6.66
C VAL A 104 10.65 -6.23 -7.09
N ALA A 105 9.40 -6.48 -7.47
CA ALA A 105 8.35 -5.47 -7.50
C ALA A 105 7.03 -6.06 -7.01
N PHE A 106 6.30 -5.28 -6.23
CA PHE A 106 5.01 -5.64 -5.69
C PHE A 106 4.15 -4.40 -5.45
N ASP A 107 2.83 -4.63 -5.46
CA ASP A 107 1.86 -3.65 -4.98
C ASP A 107 1.11 -4.27 -3.80
N MET A 108 1.07 -3.58 -2.67
CA MET A 108 0.20 -3.94 -1.57
C MET A 108 -1.02 -3.03 -1.60
N THR A 109 -2.22 -3.62 -1.54
CA THR A 109 -3.47 -2.86 -1.51
C THR A 109 -4.40 -3.38 -0.43
N ARG A 110 -5.14 -2.49 0.24
CA ARG A 110 -6.25 -2.85 1.12
C ARG A 110 -7.34 -1.79 1.04
N SER A 111 -8.58 -2.18 1.35
CA SER A 111 -9.74 -1.29 1.23
C SER A 111 -9.87 -0.30 2.39
N SER A 112 -9.24 -0.58 3.52
CA SER A 112 -9.25 0.25 4.73
C SER A 112 -8.10 -0.14 5.65
N VAL A 113 -7.84 0.67 6.69
CA VAL A 113 -6.76 0.42 7.65
C VAL A 113 -6.91 -0.92 8.38
N ASN A 114 -8.13 -1.41 8.56
CA ASN A 114 -8.41 -2.66 9.27
C ASN A 114 -8.49 -3.88 8.33
N ALA A 115 -8.41 -3.69 7.02
CA ALA A 115 -8.47 -4.78 6.06
C ALA A 115 -7.10 -5.45 5.89
N PRO A 116 -7.04 -6.76 5.63
CA PRO A 116 -5.79 -7.44 5.33
C PRO A 116 -5.21 -6.93 4.00
N TRP A 117 -3.88 -6.94 3.89
CA TRP A 117 -3.22 -6.53 2.65
C TRP A 117 -3.35 -7.61 1.58
N LYS A 118 -3.77 -7.20 0.38
CA LYS A 118 -3.52 -7.96 -0.85
C LYS A 118 -2.11 -7.65 -1.30
N ILE A 119 -1.30 -8.68 -1.53
CA ILE A 119 0.08 -8.53 -1.99
C ILE A 119 0.13 -9.01 -3.44
N LEU A 120 0.24 -8.08 -4.37
CA LEU A 120 0.10 -8.30 -5.80
C LEU A 120 1.48 -8.33 -6.44
N VAL A 121 1.80 -9.46 -7.09
CA VAL A 121 3.10 -9.67 -7.75
C VAL A 121 2.95 -10.28 -9.14
N VAL A 122 3.94 -10.06 -10.00
CA VAL A 122 4.10 -10.78 -11.27
C VAL A 122 4.99 -11.99 -11.01
N LYS A 123 4.39 -13.18 -10.94
CA LYS A 123 5.07 -14.42 -10.52
C LYS A 123 6.25 -14.80 -11.43
N GLU A 124 6.19 -14.42 -12.70
CA GLU A 124 7.24 -14.68 -13.69
C GLU A 124 8.46 -13.76 -13.53
N LYS A 125 8.37 -12.75 -12.65
CA LYS A 125 9.42 -11.74 -12.45
C LYS A 125 9.94 -11.67 -11.02
N THR A 126 9.08 -11.93 -10.03
CA THR A 126 9.44 -11.85 -8.62
C THR A 126 9.47 -13.24 -8.00
N SER A 127 10.64 -13.67 -7.50
CA SER A 127 10.76 -14.93 -6.75
C SER A 127 10.16 -14.78 -5.36
N PHE A 128 9.52 -15.84 -4.85
CA PHE A 128 8.89 -15.81 -3.53
C PHE A 128 9.89 -15.51 -2.38
N PRO A 129 11.09 -16.12 -2.33
CA PRO A 129 12.07 -15.79 -1.29
C PRO A 129 12.51 -14.33 -1.32
N ALA A 130 12.73 -13.76 -2.51
CA ALA A 130 13.12 -12.35 -2.66
C ALA A 130 11.98 -11.40 -2.24
N LEU A 131 10.73 -11.73 -2.62
CA LEU A 131 9.55 -10.99 -2.17
C LEU A 131 9.45 -10.97 -0.65
N LYS A 132 9.52 -12.15 -0.01
CA LYS A 132 9.41 -12.27 1.44
C LYS A 132 10.49 -11.44 2.15
N ASN A 133 11.75 -11.59 1.72
CA ASN A 133 12.86 -10.81 2.27
C ASN A 133 12.64 -9.29 2.10
N SER A 134 12.20 -8.85 0.92
CA SER A 134 11.91 -7.43 0.67
C SER A 134 10.80 -6.90 1.58
N LEU A 135 9.72 -7.66 1.77
CA LEU A 135 8.62 -7.27 2.65
C LEU A 135 9.05 -7.19 4.12
N GLU A 136 9.87 -8.14 4.59
CA GLU A 136 10.39 -8.16 5.96
C GLU A 136 11.36 -6.99 6.23
N GLN A 137 12.19 -6.61 5.26
CA GLN A 137 13.13 -5.50 5.39
C GLN A 137 12.43 -4.12 5.31
N LEU A 138 11.42 -4.01 4.44
CA LEU A 138 10.68 -2.77 4.22
C LEU A 138 9.68 -2.45 5.33
N ALA A 139 9.04 -3.45 5.95
CA ALA A 139 8.03 -3.20 6.99
C ALA A 139 8.52 -2.26 8.11
N PRO A 140 9.61 -2.58 8.84
CA PRO A 140 10.08 -1.72 9.92
C PRO A 140 10.57 -0.36 9.42
N HIS A 141 11.08 -0.30 8.18
CA HIS A 141 11.51 0.96 7.57
C HIS A 141 10.32 1.90 7.37
N LEU A 142 9.29 1.42 6.67
CA LEU A 142 8.13 2.23 6.32
C LEU A 142 7.33 2.59 7.56
N LEU A 143 7.16 1.68 8.53
CA LEU A 143 6.49 2.01 9.79
C LEU A 143 7.16 3.17 10.53
N THR A 144 8.47 3.35 10.36
CA THR A 144 9.23 4.43 11.00
C THR A 144 9.25 5.70 10.14
N GLN A 145 9.56 5.57 8.85
CA GLN A 145 9.84 6.72 7.98
C GLN A 145 8.58 7.31 7.34
N TYR A 146 7.57 6.49 7.02
CA TYR A 146 6.37 6.99 6.36
C TYR A 146 5.65 8.08 7.17
N PRO A 147 5.42 7.95 8.49
CA PRO A 147 4.79 9.02 9.27
C PRO A 147 5.58 10.32 9.24
N ILE A 148 6.92 10.24 9.23
CA ILE A 148 7.82 11.40 9.18
C ILE A 148 7.72 12.10 7.83
N GLU A 149 7.83 11.36 6.73
CA GLU A 149 7.73 11.92 5.38
C GLU A 149 6.33 12.49 5.10
N ARG A 150 5.27 11.81 5.57
CA ARG A 150 3.90 12.32 5.46
C ARG A 150 3.72 13.66 6.18
N GLN A 151 4.27 13.81 7.38
CA GLN A 151 4.21 15.07 8.11
C GLN A 151 5.01 16.16 7.38
N ARG A 152 6.21 15.82 6.88
CA ARG A 152 7.05 16.75 6.13
C ARG A 152 6.33 17.27 4.88
N ASP A 153 5.67 16.40 4.13
CA ASP A 153 4.87 16.75 2.96
C ASP A 153 3.71 17.68 3.35
N ALA A 154 2.97 17.36 4.42
CA ALA A 154 1.90 18.20 4.92
C ALA A 154 2.38 19.61 5.34
N ASP A 155 3.54 19.69 5.99
CA ASP A 155 4.15 20.96 6.40
C ASP A 155 4.61 21.78 5.19
N LEU A 156 5.18 21.13 4.16
CA LEU A 156 5.56 21.75 2.90
C LEU A 156 4.36 22.33 2.18
N ASP A 157 3.29 21.55 2.05
CA ASP A 157 2.04 21.98 1.42
C ASP A 157 1.42 23.17 2.15
N ALA A 158 1.41 23.15 3.48
CA ALA A 158 0.92 24.26 4.29
C ALA A 158 1.77 25.52 4.14
N ARG A 159 3.10 25.40 3.99
CA ARG A 159 3.98 26.53 3.68
C ARG A 159 3.68 27.10 2.29
N TRP A 160 3.65 26.26 1.26
CA TRP A 160 3.36 26.71 -0.10
C TRP A 160 1.96 27.30 -0.26
N ALA A 161 0.97 26.81 0.50
CA ALA A 161 -0.36 27.38 0.53
C ALA A 161 -0.35 28.82 1.08
N ARG A 162 0.39 29.06 2.17
CA ARG A 162 0.56 30.41 2.75
C ARG A 162 1.28 31.35 1.79
N GLU A 163 2.41 30.94 1.23
CA GLU A 163 3.14 31.74 0.24
C GLU A 163 2.29 32.11 -0.98
N ARG A 164 1.47 31.16 -1.46
CA ARG A 164 0.53 31.44 -2.57
C ARG A 164 -0.56 32.42 -2.16
N ALA A 165 -1.08 32.34 -0.94
CA ALA A 165 -2.08 33.27 -0.43
C ALA A 165 -1.52 34.70 -0.30
N GLU A 166 -0.31 34.84 0.26
CA GLU A 166 0.38 36.12 0.40
C GLU A 166 0.68 36.76 -0.96
N LYS A 167 1.19 35.99 -1.92
CA LYS A 167 1.41 36.48 -3.30
C LYS A 167 0.11 36.96 -3.95
N LYS A 168 -0.97 36.20 -3.79
CA LYS A 168 -2.28 36.55 -4.34
C LYS A 168 -2.84 37.84 -3.73
N GLU A 169 -2.62 38.05 -2.43
CA GLU A 169 -3.03 39.27 -1.74
C GLU A 169 -2.20 40.49 -2.18
N ALA A 170 -0.88 40.32 -2.30
CA ALA A 170 0.00 41.37 -2.82
C ALA A 170 -0.35 41.75 -4.27
N GLU A 171 -0.65 40.76 -5.13
CA GLU A 171 -1.13 41.04 -6.48
C GLU A 171 -2.48 41.76 -6.50
N ARG A 172 -3.39 41.43 -5.57
CA ARG A 172 -4.69 42.09 -5.46
C ARG A 172 -4.52 43.56 -5.08
N THR A 173 -3.73 43.85 -4.05
CA THR A 173 -3.48 45.23 -3.60
C THR A 173 -2.79 46.06 -4.68
N LEU A 174 -1.82 45.49 -5.40
CA LEU A 174 -1.19 46.15 -6.56
C LEU A 174 -2.20 46.47 -7.68
N LYS A 175 -3.08 45.51 -8.02
CA LYS A 175 -4.12 45.71 -9.06
C LYS A 175 -5.15 46.77 -8.65
N GLU A 176 -5.57 46.78 -7.40
CA GLU A 176 -6.50 47.78 -6.86
C GLU A 176 -5.87 49.18 -6.89
N ALA A 177 -4.62 49.31 -6.45
CA ALA A 177 -3.88 50.57 -6.52
C ALA A 177 -3.73 51.08 -7.96
N ALA A 178 -3.39 50.20 -8.90
CA ALA A 178 -3.27 50.53 -10.32
C ALA A 178 -4.62 50.90 -10.97
N LYS A 179 -5.72 50.27 -10.57
CA LYS A 179 -7.06 50.60 -11.08
C LYS A 179 -7.48 52.01 -10.62
N ASN A 180 -7.16 52.36 -9.38
CA ASN A 180 -7.51 53.65 -8.78
C ASN A 180 -6.56 54.78 -9.17
N SER A 181 -5.46 54.50 -9.90
CA SER A 181 -4.47 55.52 -10.29
C SER A 181 -4.76 56.23 -11.61
N TYR A 182 -5.76 55.80 -12.38
CA TYR A 182 -6.13 56.46 -13.64
C TYR A 182 -7.37 57.36 -13.42
N PRO A 183 -7.34 58.63 -13.88
CA PRO A 183 -8.50 59.51 -13.80
C PRO A 183 -9.59 59.09 -14.79
N GLU A 184 -10.87 59.26 -14.41
CA GLU A 184 -12.04 59.06 -15.28
C GLU A 184 -12.32 60.27 -16.18
#